data_AF-A0A1E5NZN2-F1
#
_entry.id   AF-A0A1E5NZN2-F1
#
_cell.length_a   1.000
_cell.length_b   1.000
_cell.length_c   1.000
_cell.angle_alpha   90.00
_cell.angle_beta   90.00
_cell.angle_gamma   90.00
#
_symmetry.space_group_name_H-M   'P 1'
#
loop_
_entity.id
_entity.type
_entity.pdbx_description
1 polymer ?
#
loop_
_entity_poly.entity_id
_entity_poly.type
_entity_poly.pdbx_seq_one_letter_code
_entity_poly.pdbx_strand_id
1 'polypeptide(L)'
;MRYRRFPLATRLFALATVLLLSACGGSEEPRAVTDIGSLTGKWATGAGASLVFKADHTFDSQGLSLDPALVRGCPSGTGHGNWAFFVDEGTPGGLVGMDKEAQSGETVGVTFRDMPLGDCSITLSVIRDGSVLCVSMDPDQVCSFKERFTRVEGNRG
;
A
#
# COMPACT_ATOMS: atom_id res chain seq x y z
N MET A 1 64.29 37.40 -9.68
CA MET A 1 63.79 37.05 -11.02
C MET A 1 62.57 36.15 -10.89
N ARG A 2 61.43 36.59 -11.47
CA ARG A 2 60.19 35.87 -11.84
C ARG A 2 59.56 34.85 -10.87
N TYR A 3 58.49 35.31 -10.21
CA TYR A 3 57.38 34.50 -9.70
C TYR A 3 56.81 33.59 -10.80
N ARG A 4 56.64 32.29 -10.52
CA ARG A 4 55.73 31.41 -11.26
C ARG A 4 54.65 30.88 -10.32
N ARG A 5 53.44 31.37 -10.58
CA ARG A 5 52.16 30.98 -9.99
C ARG A 5 51.89 29.51 -10.32
N PHE A 6 51.74 28.67 -9.30
CA PHE A 6 51.13 27.34 -9.46
C PHE A 6 49.61 27.48 -9.28
N PRO A 7 48.78 26.94 -10.18
CA PRO A 7 47.35 27.17 -10.18
C PRO A 7 46.68 26.40 -9.04
N LEU A 8 46.04 27.13 -8.13
CA LEU A 8 45.15 26.63 -7.06
C LEU A 8 43.83 26.02 -7.59
N ALA A 9 43.73 25.74 -8.88
CA ALA A 9 42.47 25.53 -9.59
C ALA A 9 42.05 24.06 -9.76
N THR A 10 42.76 23.10 -9.17
CA THR A 10 42.50 21.66 -9.42
C THR A 10 41.77 20.94 -8.29
N ARG A 11 41.50 21.58 -7.14
CA ARG A 11 40.85 20.93 -5.99
C ARG A 11 39.37 21.26 -5.77
N LEU A 12 38.79 22.16 -6.56
CA LEU A 12 37.40 22.59 -6.38
C LEU A 12 36.37 21.82 -7.23
N PHE A 13 36.81 21.00 -8.18
CA PHE A 13 35.88 20.30 -9.09
C PHE A 13 35.39 18.93 -8.58
N ALA A 14 36.02 18.35 -7.56
CA ALA A 14 35.70 17.00 -7.08
C ALA A 14 34.59 16.93 -6.01
N LEU A 15 34.22 18.07 -5.39
CA LEU A 15 33.21 18.09 -4.32
C LEU A 15 31.78 18.36 -4.81
N ALA A 16 31.60 18.86 -6.02
CA ALA A 16 30.27 19.21 -6.53
C ALA A 16 29.47 18.00 -7.04
N THR A 17 30.12 16.92 -7.49
CA THR A 17 29.46 15.75 -8.07
C THR A 17 28.94 14.75 -7.03
N VAL A 18 29.46 14.74 -5.80
CA VAL A 18 29.00 13.82 -4.75
C VAL A 18 27.67 14.27 -4.11
N LEU A 19 27.32 15.56 -4.20
CA LEU A 19 26.08 16.10 -3.61
C LEU A 19 24.83 15.96 -4.49
N LEU A 20 24.95 15.46 -5.72
CA LEU A 20 23.82 15.31 -6.66
C LEU A 20 23.13 13.94 -6.59
N LEU A 21 23.61 13.01 -5.76
CA LEU A 21 23.09 11.63 -5.66
C LEU A 21 22.03 11.41 -4.57
N SER A 22 21.67 12.42 -3.78
CA SER A 22 20.68 12.28 -2.70
C SER A 22 19.24 12.69 -3.08
N ALA A 23 18.97 13.01 -4.35
CA ALA A 23 17.70 13.63 -4.75
C ALA A 23 16.59 12.68 -5.25
N CYS A 24 16.81 11.37 -5.28
CA CYS A 24 15.76 10.37 -5.63
C CYS A 24 15.61 9.31 -4.54
N GLY A 25 15.56 9.74 -3.27
CA GLY A 25 15.06 8.93 -2.17
C GLY A 25 13.63 9.32 -1.87
N GLY A 26 12.71 9.13 -2.82
CA GLY A 26 11.29 9.19 -2.50
C GLY A 26 11.03 8.15 -1.43
N SER A 27 10.70 8.60 -0.22
CA SER A 27 10.40 7.74 0.92
C SER A 27 9.04 7.06 0.68
N GLU A 28 8.97 6.11 -0.25
CA GLU A 28 7.85 5.17 -0.31
C GLU A 28 7.81 4.42 1.02
N GLU A 29 6.66 4.43 1.68
CA GLU A 29 6.47 3.65 2.91
C GLU A 29 6.63 2.17 2.53
N PRO A 30 7.60 1.43 3.10
CA PRO A 30 7.80 0.04 2.72
C PRO A 30 6.60 -0.80 3.13
N ARG A 31 6.28 -1.79 2.30
CA ARG A 31 5.29 -2.80 2.66
C ARG A 31 5.78 -3.65 3.83
N ALA A 32 4.83 -4.14 4.60
CA ALA A 32 5.05 -5.04 5.72
C ALA A 32 4.19 -6.28 5.56
N VAL A 33 4.72 -7.45 5.94
CA VAL A 33 3.95 -8.69 5.95
C VAL A 33 3.05 -8.72 7.19
N THR A 34 1.80 -9.13 7.03
CA THR A 34 0.86 -9.42 8.12
C THR A 34 0.22 -10.79 7.93
N ASP A 35 -0.19 -11.43 9.03
CA ASP A 35 -0.92 -12.70 9.01
C ASP A 35 -2.44 -12.49 9.10
N ILE A 36 -3.21 -13.54 8.78
CA ILE A 36 -4.68 -13.52 8.82
C ILE A 36 -5.26 -13.08 10.17
N GLY A 37 -4.66 -13.49 11.29
CA GLY A 37 -5.15 -13.15 12.64
C GLY A 37 -4.89 -11.69 12.99
N SER A 38 -3.76 -11.15 12.54
CA SER A 38 -3.42 -9.74 12.67
C SER A 38 -4.30 -8.85 11.78
N LEU A 39 -4.59 -9.28 10.54
CA LEU A 39 -5.44 -8.56 9.60
C LEU A 39 -6.93 -8.58 9.99
N THR A 40 -7.43 -9.71 10.49
CA THR A 40 -8.84 -9.87 10.84
C THR A 40 -9.25 -8.88 11.94
N GLY A 41 -10.43 -8.27 11.76
CA GLY A 41 -11.00 -7.29 12.67
C GLY A 41 -11.38 -5.99 11.98
N LYS A 42 -11.67 -4.97 12.80
CA LYS A 42 -12.09 -3.64 12.32
C LYS A 42 -10.89 -2.71 12.19
N TRP A 43 -10.86 -2.01 11.07
CA TRP A 43 -9.91 -0.98 10.72
C TRP A 43 -10.67 0.31 10.42
N ALA A 44 -10.16 1.46 10.86
CA ALA A 44 -10.83 2.73 10.64
C ALA A 44 -9.84 3.85 10.36
N THR A 45 -10.29 4.84 9.60
CA THR A 45 -9.60 6.11 9.41
C THR A 45 -10.03 7.11 10.48
N GLY A 46 -9.23 8.15 10.69
CA GLY A 46 -9.61 9.27 11.55
C GLY A 46 -10.86 10.03 11.07
N ALA A 47 -11.23 9.88 9.79
CA ALA A 47 -12.43 10.49 9.19
C ALA A 47 -13.70 9.62 9.32
N GLY A 48 -13.61 8.44 9.93
CA GLY A 48 -14.76 7.57 10.20
C GLY A 48 -15.04 6.49 9.14
N ALA A 49 -14.32 6.48 8.01
CA ALA A 49 -14.37 5.34 7.08
C ALA A 49 -13.83 4.08 7.78
N SER A 50 -14.44 2.92 7.53
CA SER A 50 -14.03 1.67 8.17
C SER A 50 -14.12 0.47 7.25
N LEU A 51 -13.27 -0.51 7.54
CA LEU A 51 -13.21 -1.82 6.91
C LEU A 51 -13.28 -2.89 8.00
N VAL A 52 -13.98 -3.98 7.73
CA VAL A 52 -14.04 -5.13 8.63
C VAL A 52 -13.65 -6.35 7.82
N PHE A 53 -12.49 -6.94 8.13
CA PHE A 53 -12.04 -8.21 7.55
C PHE A 53 -12.44 -9.35 8.48
N LYS A 54 -13.11 -10.35 7.94
CA LYS A 54 -13.55 -11.54 8.69
C LYS A 54 -12.69 -12.74 8.32
N ALA A 55 -12.55 -13.68 9.25
CA ALA A 55 -11.75 -14.90 9.07
C ALA A 55 -12.28 -15.84 7.96
N ASP A 56 -13.53 -15.66 7.53
CA ASP A 56 -14.14 -16.41 6.43
C ASP A 56 -13.86 -15.79 5.04
N HIS A 57 -12.86 -14.91 4.94
CA HIS A 57 -12.51 -14.19 3.72
C HIS A 57 -13.60 -13.26 3.18
N THR A 58 -14.56 -12.86 4.02
CA THR A 58 -15.51 -11.78 3.68
C THR A 58 -15.07 -10.45 4.28
N PHE A 59 -15.41 -9.35 3.62
CA PHE A 59 -15.18 -8.01 4.16
C PHE A 59 -16.42 -7.13 4.00
N ASP A 60 -16.51 -6.15 4.88
CA ASP A 60 -17.48 -5.05 4.82
C ASP A 60 -16.74 -3.71 4.85
N SER A 61 -17.27 -2.72 4.15
CA SER A 61 -16.79 -1.34 4.19
C SER A 61 -17.93 -0.37 4.53
N GLN A 62 -17.58 0.72 5.21
CA GLN A 62 -18.50 1.84 5.50
C GLN A 62 -17.78 3.17 5.34
N GLY A 63 -18.47 4.15 4.77
CA GLY A 63 -17.90 5.49 4.55
C GLY A 63 -16.67 5.50 3.64
N LEU A 64 -16.45 4.46 2.84
CA LEU A 64 -15.31 4.39 1.93
C LEU A 64 -15.51 5.43 0.82
N SER A 65 -14.60 6.39 0.72
CA SER A 65 -14.65 7.44 -0.30
C SER A 65 -13.45 7.26 -1.21
N LEU A 66 -13.68 6.68 -2.38
CA LEU A 66 -12.64 6.49 -3.38
C LEU A 66 -12.83 7.53 -4.48
N ASP A 67 -11.75 8.21 -4.86
CA ASP A 67 -11.75 9.12 -5.99
C ASP A 67 -12.09 8.35 -7.28
N PRO A 68 -13.24 8.62 -7.93
CA PRO A 68 -13.65 7.92 -9.14
C PRO A 68 -12.71 8.18 -10.33
N ALA A 69 -11.85 9.21 -10.28
CA ALA A 69 -10.80 9.43 -11.26
C ALA A 69 -9.67 8.39 -11.17
N LEU A 70 -9.45 7.80 -9.99
CA LEU A 70 -8.41 6.80 -9.75
C LEU A 70 -8.94 5.38 -9.89
N VAL A 71 -10.17 5.13 -9.42
CA VAL A 71 -10.76 3.79 -9.39
C VAL A 71 -12.20 3.83 -9.91
N ARG A 72 -12.31 3.74 -11.23
CA ARG A 72 -13.60 3.78 -11.92
C ARG A 72 -14.47 2.60 -11.47
N GLY A 73 -15.76 2.84 -11.29
CA GLY A 73 -16.74 1.78 -10.99
C GLY A 73 -16.79 1.35 -9.51
N CYS A 74 -15.75 1.63 -8.72
CA CYS A 74 -15.73 1.20 -7.32
C CYS A 74 -16.86 1.85 -6.49
N PRO A 75 -17.57 1.07 -5.65
CA PRO A 75 -18.64 1.60 -4.82
C PRO A 75 -18.08 2.59 -3.78
N SER A 76 -18.85 3.66 -3.54
CA SER A 76 -18.60 4.61 -2.47
C SER A 76 -19.61 4.41 -1.33
N GLY A 77 -19.20 4.72 -0.11
CA GLY A 77 -20.02 4.53 1.09
C GLY A 77 -19.91 3.12 1.64
N THR A 78 -20.97 2.33 1.51
CA THR A 78 -21.04 0.97 2.06
C THR A 78 -20.80 -0.07 0.98
N GLY A 79 -19.99 -1.07 1.28
CA GLY A 79 -19.71 -2.18 0.39
C GLY A 79 -19.54 -3.48 1.15
N HIS A 80 -19.68 -4.59 0.45
CA HIS A 80 -19.44 -5.92 0.98
C HIS A 80 -18.85 -6.81 -0.12
N GLY A 81 -18.06 -7.80 0.29
CA GLY A 81 -17.32 -8.59 -0.68
C GLY A 81 -16.43 -9.66 -0.06
N ASN A 82 -15.41 -10.06 -0.83
CA ASN A 82 -14.42 -11.04 -0.39
C ASN A 82 -13.02 -10.43 -0.38
N TRP A 83 -12.15 -10.97 0.46
CA TRP A 83 -10.74 -10.56 0.55
C TRP A 83 -9.82 -11.77 0.58
N ALA A 84 -8.57 -11.58 0.16
CA ALA A 84 -7.50 -12.56 0.26
C ALA A 84 -6.14 -11.85 0.13
N PHE A 85 -5.04 -12.52 0.49
CA PHE A 85 -3.71 -11.96 0.21
C PHE A 85 -3.39 -12.09 -1.28
N PHE A 86 -2.73 -11.08 -1.84
CA PHE A 86 -2.11 -11.18 -3.15
C PHE A 86 -0.77 -11.91 -3.00
N VAL A 87 -0.60 -13.00 -3.74
CA VAL A 87 0.61 -13.81 -3.75
C VAL A 87 1.15 -13.95 -5.17
N ASP A 88 2.46 -14.01 -5.27
CA ASP A 88 3.14 -14.49 -6.49
C ASP A 88 3.07 -16.02 -6.47
N GLU A 89 2.62 -16.63 -7.58
CA GLU A 89 2.59 -18.09 -7.75
C GLU A 89 3.99 -18.73 -7.80
N GLY A 90 5.06 -17.94 -7.67
CA GLY A 90 6.43 -18.42 -7.47
C GLY A 90 7.05 -19.01 -8.74
N THR A 91 6.42 -18.80 -9.90
CA THR A 91 6.95 -19.19 -11.20
C THR A 91 7.40 -17.94 -11.95
N PRO A 92 8.54 -17.98 -12.69
CA PRO A 92 8.93 -16.86 -13.54
C PRO A 92 7.83 -16.54 -14.56
N GLY A 93 7.20 -15.37 -14.44
CA GLY A 93 6.03 -14.98 -15.23
C GLY A 93 4.70 -15.54 -14.72
N GLY A 94 4.67 -16.08 -13.50
CA GLY A 94 3.46 -16.49 -12.80
C GLY A 94 2.51 -15.33 -12.59
N LEU A 95 1.21 -15.63 -12.54
CA LEU A 95 0.21 -14.60 -12.33
C LEU A 95 0.17 -14.23 -10.85
N VAL A 96 0.27 -12.94 -10.55
CA VAL A 96 0.04 -12.42 -9.20
C VAL A 96 -1.47 -12.36 -8.98
N GLY A 97 -1.95 -13.05 -7.95
CA GLY A 97 -3.38 -13.27 -7.75
C GLY A 97 -3.78 -13.35 -6.28
N MET A 98 -5.09 -13.22 -6.06
CA MET A 98 -5.68 -13.40 -4.73
C MET A 98 -5.75 -14.90 -4.39
N ASP A 99 -5.08 -15.30 -3.31
CA ASP A 99 -5.11 -16.68 -2.79
C ASP A 99 -5.77 -16.72 -1.40
N LYS A 100 -6.82 -17.53 -1.28
CA LYS A 100 -7.56 -17.72 -0.02
C LYS A 100 -6.86 -18.69 0.93
N GLU A 101 -5.93 -19.49 0.44
CA GLU A 101 -5.15 -20.41 1.27
C GLU A 101 -3.96 -19.70 1.91
N ALA A 102 -3.51 -18.58 1.34
CA ALA A 102 -2.47 -17.74 1.89
C ALA A 102 -2.80 -17.28 3.32
N GLN A 103 -1.88 -17.57 4.25
CA GLN A 103 -2.04 -17.23 5.68
C GLN A 103 -1.40 -15.89 6.05
N SER A 104 -0.59 -15.33 5.15
CA SER A 104 0.07 -14.04 5.31
C SER A 104 0.36 -13.39 3.96
N GLY A 105 0.57 -12.08 4.00
CA GLY A 105 0.94 -11.30 2.84
C GLY A 105 1.13 -9.82 3.18
N GLU A 106 1.59 -9.06 2.20
CA GLU A 106 1.84 -7.62 2.34
C GLU A 106 0.86 -6.75 1.53
N THR A 107 0.07 -7.40 0.67
CA THR A 107 -0.97 -6.78 -0.13
C THR A 107 -2.25 -7.60 0.02
N VAL A 108 -3.36 -6.93 0.32
CA VAL A 108 -4.67 -7.54 0.48
C VAL A 108 -5.54 -7.14 -0.71
N GLY A 109 -6.02 -8.11 -1.47
CA GLY A 109 -6.99 -7.88 -2.52
C GLY A 109 -8.40 -7.87 -1.95
N VAL A 110 -9.26 -7.01 -2.49
CA VAL A 110 -10.70 -7.05 -2.18
C VAL A 110 -11.52 -7.04 -3.46
N THR A 111 -12.60 -7.80 -3.46
CA THR A 111 -13.56 -7.89 -4.56
C THR A 111 -14.96 -7.61 -4.02
N PHE A 112 -15.64 -6.60 -4.58
CA PHE A 112 -17.01 -6.28 -4.19
C PHE A 112 -17.99 -7.26 -4.83
N ARG A 113 -18.98 -7.74 -4.07
CA ARG A 113 -19.89 -8.81 -4.52
C ARG A 113 -20.85 -8.37 -5.62
N ASP A 114 -21.32 -7.13 -5.56
CA ASP A 114 -22.33 -6.59 -6.49
C ASP A 114 -21.71 -5.98 -7.75
N MET A 115 -20.49 -6.38 -8.10
CA MET A 115 -19.69 -5.80 -9.17
C MET A 115 -19.16 -6.90 -10.08
N PRO A 116 -19.24 -6.73 -11.41
CA PRO A 116 -18.53 -7.61 -12.33
C PRO A 116 -17.03 -7.64 -12.01
N LEU A 117 -16.42 -8.81 -12.18
CA LEU A 117 -14.97 -8.96 -12.01
C LEU A 117 -14.24 -8.01 -12.97
N GLY A 118 -13.30 -7.23 -12.44
CA GLY A 118 -12.51 -6.26 -13.20
C GLY A 118 -13.09 -4.85 -13.28
N ASP A 119 -14.37 -4.64 -12.92
CA ASP A 119 -14.98 -3.29 -12.92
C ASP A 119 -14.51 -2.43 -11.75
N CYS A 120 -14.03 -3.04 -10.68
CA CYS A 120 -13.32 -2.39 -9.59
C CYS A 120 -12.25 -3.33 -9.07
N SER A 121 -10.99 -2.89 -9.18
CA SER A 121 -9.86 -3.55 -8.57
C SER A 121 -9.22 -2.56 -7.62
N ILE A 122 -9.30 -2.84 -6.32
CA ILE A 122 -8.52 -2.13 -5.31
C ILE A 122 -7.78 -3.14 -4.48
N THR A 123 -6.59 -2.74 -4.05
CA THR A 123 -5.79 -3.48 -3.08
C THR A 123 -5.59 -2.63 -1.85
N LEU A 124 -5.19 -3.27 -0.76
CA LEU A 124 -4.69 -2.57 0.41
C LEU A 124 -3.24 -2.98 0.61
N SER A 125 -2.34 -1.99 0.64
CA SER A 125 -0.98 -2.23 1.09
C SER A 125 -0.96 -2.22 2.62
N VAL A 126 -0.26 -3.20 3.16
CA VAL A 126 0.05 -3.31 4.58
C VAL A 126 1.37 -2.58 4.80
N ILE A 127 1.40 -1.61 5.70
CA ILE A 127 2.58 -0.78 5.97
C ILE A 127 2.80 -0.61 7.48
N ARG A 128 3.94 0.00 7.85
CA ARG A 128 4.30 0.30 9.26
C ARG A 128 4.17 -0.94 10.15
N ASP A 129 4.91 -1.98 9.80
CA ASP A 129 4.98 -3.24 10.54
C ASP A 129 3.62 -3.92 10.74
N GLY A 130 2.71 -3.78 9.77
CA GLY A 130 1.38 -4.39 9.82
C GLY A 130 0.34 -3.61 10.63
N SER A 131 0.69 -2.43 11.15
CA SER A 131 -0.22 -1.63 12.00
C SER A 131 -1.13 -0.69 11.22
N VAL A 132 -0.89 -0.50 9.92
CA VAL A 132 -1.63 0.44 9.07
C VAL A 132 -1.93 -0.20 7.71
N LEU A 133 -3.16 0.03 7.24
CA LEU A 133 -3.58 -0.27 5.87
C LEU A 133 -3.83 1.02 5.10
N CYS A 134 -3.55 1.02 3.81
CA CYS A 134 -3.88 2.09 2.89
C CYS A 134 -4.38 1.50 1.58
N VAL A 135 -5.29 2.19 0.89
CA VAL A 135 -5.80 1.72 -0.39
C VAL A 135 -4.79 2.02 -1.49
N SER A 136 -4.62 1.07 -2.40
CA SER A 136 -3.84 1.16 -3.63
C SER A 136 -4.73 0.83 -4.83
N MET A 137 -4.50 1.51 -5.95
CA MET A 137 -5.23 1.26 -7.21
C MET A 137 -4.68 0.05 -7.98
N ASP A 138 -3.45 -0.37 -7.63
CA ASP A 138 -2.70 -1.39 -8.33
C ASP A 138 -1.86 -2.18 -7.30
N PRO A 139 -1.73 -3.52 -7.44
CA PRO A 139 -0.94 -4.36 -6.53
C PRO A 139 0.57 -4.06 -6.52
N ASP A 140 1.10 -3.27 -7.44
CA ASP A 140 2.51 -2.84 -7.48
C ASP A 140 2.71 -1.44 -6.88
N GLN A 141 1.63 -0.68 -6.65
CA GLN A 141 1.71 0.63 -6.00
C GLN A 141 1.53 0.51 -4.49
N VAL A 142 2.16 1.42 -3.74
CA VAL A 142 1.98 1.55 -2.30
C VAL A 142 1.19 2.81 -1.99
N CYS A 143 0.01 2.65 -1.37
CA CYS A 143 -0.83 3.74 -0.88
C CYS A 143 -1.17 4.80 -1.93
N SER A 144 -1.82 4.42 -3.02
CA SER A 144 -2.35 5.38 -4.02
C SER A 144 -3.29 6.41 -3.39
N PHE A 145 -3.93 6.06 -2.27
CA PHE A 145 -4.82 6.92 -1.49
C PHE A 145 -4.13 7.43 -0.22
N LYS A 146 -4.52 8.63 0.25
CA LYS A 146 -3.92 9.28 1.43
C LYS A 146 -4.47 8.74 2.74
N GLU A 147 -5.66 8.14 2.69
CA GLU A 147 -6.33 7.55 3.83
C GLU A 147 -5.46 6.45 4.44
N ARG A 148 -5.43 6.42 5.78
CA ARG A 148 -4.72 5.41 6.56
C ARG A 148 -5.72 4.81 7.53
N PHE A 149 -5.87 3.51 7.46
CA PHE A 149 -6.71 2.75 8.36
C PHE A 149 -5.84 2.15 9.44
N THR A 150 -6.21 2.37 10.69
CA THR A 150 -5.58 1.75 11.86
C THR A 150 -6.56 0.79 12.50
N ARG A 151 -6.03 -0.22 13.19
CA ARG A 151 -6.87 -1.17 13.91
C ARG A 151 -7.70 -0.44 14.98
N VAL A 152 -8.99 -0.74 15.01
CA VAL A 152 -9.85 -0.34 16.12
C VAL A 152 -9.76 -1.46 17.14
N GLU A 153 -9.07 -1.23 18.24
CA GLU A 153 -9.11 -2.18 19.35
C GLU A 153 -10.57 -2.34 19.79
N GLY A 154 -11.08 -3.56 19.73
CA GLY A 154 -12.35 -3.87 20.37
C GLY A 154 -12.16 -3.62 21.85
N ASN A 155 -12.88 -2.64 22.40
CA ASN A 155 -13.06 -2.53 23.84
C ASN A 155 -13.49 -3.93 24.33
N ARG A 156 -12.59 -4.65 25.00
CA ARG A 156 -12.99 -5.74 25.89
C ARG A 156 -13.66 -5.07 27.08
N GLY A 157 -14.94 -4.75 26.91
CA GLY A 157 -15.86 -4.49 28.01
C GLY A 157 -16.25 -5.82 28.66
#